data_AF-W9HXW1-F1
#
_entry.id   AF-W9HXW1-F1
#
_cell.length_a   1.000
_cell.length_b   1.000
_cell.length_c   1.000
_cell.angle_alpha   90.00
_cell.angle_beta   90.00
_cell.angle_gamma   90.00
#
_symmetry.space_group_name_H-M   'P 1'
#
loop_
_entity.id
_entity.type
_entity.pdbx_description
1 polymer ?
#
loop_
_entity_poly.entity_id
_entity_poly.type
_entity_poly.pdbx_seq_one_letter_code
_entity_poly.pdbx_strand_id
1 'polypeptide(L)'
;MARKVRLIGIARASQHAFLRQTPYAYDDLFDYKDSSWVDAVINATGGRGVQYALDCISEGETIGKFHATFAKYVRGDGHFAVFRGPSGGRYRADGLRVNPMYGAVWEGLGVEVEYNGSTMPANPAARAFAAAFFDYLSSNEWPKLQPNPIRLMPGGLERVVPDGFELLGKDQVSARSASHGRSEDWMRPISGEKLVYALEV
;
A
#
# COMPACT_ATOMS: atom_id res chain seq x y z
N MET A 1 -6.32 -28.41 6.82
CA MET A 1 -5.08 -27.75 6.36
C MET A 1 -5.43 -26.32 5.97
N ALA A 2 -4.78 -25.31 6.55
CA ALA A 2 -4.99 -23.92 6.14
C ALA A 2 -4.62 -23.77 4.66
N ARG A 3 -5.47 -23.11 3.87
CA ARG A 3 -5.22 -22.90 2.43
C ARG A 3 -3.99 -22.01 2.28
N LYS A 4 -2.92 -22.53 1.68
CA LYS A 4 -1.70 -21.77 1.43
C LYS A 4 -2.03 -20.60 0.49
N VAL A 5 -1.90 -19.38 0.99
CA VAL A 5 -1.94 -18.16 0.17
C VAL A 5 -0.61 -18.06 -0.58
N ARG A 6 -0.66 -17.83 -1.89
CA ARG A 6 0.54 -17.53 -2.69
C ARG A 6 0.69 -16.01 -2.78
N LEU A 7 1.85 -15.51 -2.38
CA LEU A 7 2.15 -14.08 -2.34
C LEU A 7 2.89 -13.68 -3.61
N ILE A 8 2.25 -12.82 -4.41
CA ILE A 8 2.82 -12.26 -5.64
C ILE A 8 3.01 -10.76 -5.43
N GLY A 9 4.24 -10.27 -5.62
CA GLY A 9 4.60 -8.87 -5.38
C GLY A 9 5.00 -8.15 -6.66
N ILE A 10 4.60 -6.89 -6.77
CA ILE A 10 4.96 -6.00 -7.88
C ILE A 10 5.82 -4.87 -7.30
N ALA A 11 7.12 -4.94 -7.53
CA ALA A 11 8.11 -4.04 -6.93
C ALA A 11 9.35 -3.95 -7.82
N ARG A 12 10.14 -2.88 -7.69
CA ARG A 12 11.39 -2.73 -8.47
C ARG A 12 12.26 -3.96 -8.32
N ALA A 13 12.91 -4.42 -9.39
CA ALA A 13 13.79 -5.60 -9.36
C ALA A 13 14.84 -5.56 -8.25
N SER A 14 15.39 -4.37 -7.95
CA SER A 14 16.38 -4.18 -6.88
C SER A 14 15.87 -4.52 -5.48
N GLN A 15 14.55 -4.59 -5.26
CA GLN A 15 13.93 -4.94 -3.97
C GLN A 15 13.58 -6.43 -3.86
N HIS A 16 13.72 -7.20 -4.95
CA HIS A 16 13.21 -8.58 -4.96
C HIS A 16 13.93 -9.49 -3.97
N ALA A 17 15.26 -9.35 -3.83
CA ALA A 17 16.02 -10.16 -2.87
C ALA A 17 15.54 -9.93 -1.43
N PHE A 18 15.28 -8.68 -1.06
CA PHE A 18 14.75 -8.29 0.25
C PHE A 18 13.32 -8.84 0.46
N LEU A 19 12.44 -8.70 -0.53
CA LEU A 19 11.04 -9.13 -0.43
C LEU A 19 10.86 -10.67 -0.40
N ARG A 20 11.85 -11.46 -0.84
CA ARG A 20 11.81 -12.93 -0.68
C ARG A 20 12.17 -13.39 0.73
N GLN A 21 12.79 -12.54 1.54
CA GLN A 21 13.21 -12.89 2.89
C GLN A 21 12.04 -12.73 3.88
N THR A 22 12.13 -13.44 5.01
CA THR A 22 11.26 -13.21 6.17
C THR A 22 11.39 -11.75 6.63
N PRO A 23 10.29 -11.04 6.95
CA PRO A 23 8.93 -11.54 7.16
C PRO A 23 8.02 -11.53 5.91
N TYR A 24 8.49 -11.01 4.78
CA TYR A 24 7.66 -10.82 3.59
C TYR A 24 7.41 -12.12 2.83
N ALA A 25 8.47 -12.88 2.55
CA ALA A 25 8.42 -14.22 1.95
C ALA A 25 7.53 -14.32 0.70
N TYR A 26 7.64 -13.36 -0.24
CA TYR A 26 6.92 -13.42 -1.51
C TYR A 26 7.36 -14.64 -2.35
N ASP A 27 6.39 -15.37 -2.90
CA ASP A 27 6.63 -16.53 -3.76
C ASP A 27 7.09 -16.08 -5.17
N ASP A 28 6.44 -15.06 -5.73
CA ASP A 28 6.78 -14.49 -7.04
C ASP A 28 6.88 -12.96 -6.96
N LEU A 29 7.84 -12.41 -7.71
CA LEU A 29 8.09 -10.97 -7.75
C LEU A 29 8.33 -10.54 -9.19
N PHE A 30 7.66 -9.47 -9.61
CA PHE A 30 7.80 -8.89 -10.94
C PHE A 30 8.14 -7.40 -10.84
N ASP A 31 8.93 -6.90 -11.80
CA ASP A 31 9.28 -5.47 -11.84
C ASP A 31 8.09 -4.67 -12.37
N TYR A 32 7.65 -3.66 -11.61
CA TYR A 32 6.58 -2.76 -12.05
C TYR A 32 6.94 -1.96 -13.32
N LYS A 33 8.23 -1.85 -13.66
CA LYS A 33 8.71 -1.21 -14.89
C LYS A 33 8.59 -2.08 -16.13
N ASP A 34 8.44 -3.40 -15.97
CA ASP A 34 8.21 -4.31 -17.08
C ASP A 34 6.75 -4.19 -17.54
N SER A 35 6.50 -3.70 -18.75
CA SER A 35 5.13 -3.54 -19.25
C SER A 35 4.34 -4.85 -19.33
N SER A 36 5.02 -6.00 -19.33
CA SER A 36 4.43 -7.33 -19.40
C SER A 36 4.16 -7.97 -18.03
N TRP A 37 4.41 -7.28 -16.91
CA TRP A 37 4.27 -7.89 -15.58
C TRP A 37 2.86 -8.44 -15.31
N VAL A 38 1.81 -7.84 -15.90
CA VAL A 38 0.43 -8.34 -15.78
C VAL A 38 0.30 -9.75 -16.36
N ASP A 39 0.84 -9.98 -17.56
CA ASP A 39 0.85 -11.30 -18.19
C ASP A 39 1.70 -12.28 -17.38
N ALA A 40 2.81 -11.82 -16.81
CA ALA A 40 3.65 -12.63 -15.93
C ALA A 40 2.88 -13.11 -14.68
N VAL A 41 2.05 -12.25 -14.06
CA VAL A 41 1.17 -12.63 -12.94
C VAL A 41 0.14 -13.67 -13.39
N ILE A 42 -0.52 -13.45 -14.54
CA ILE A 42 -1.51 -14.39 -15.08
C ILE A 42 -0.85 -15.76 -15.35
N ASN A 43 0.33 -15.77 -15.96
CA ASN A 43 1.08 -16.99 -16.23
C ASN A 43 1.51 -17.69 -14.94
N ALA A 44 2.00 -16.95 -13.95
CA ALA A 44 2.38 -17.51 -12.64
C ALA A 44 1.19 -18.20 -11.95
N THR A 45 -0.04 -17.70 -12.15
CA THR A 45 -1.26 -18.30 -11.60
C THR A 45 -1.84 -19.45 -12.47
N GLY A 46 -1.17 -19.81 -13.57
CA GLY A 46 -1.64 -20.82 -14.52
C GLY A 46 -2.85 -20.36 -15.34
N GLY A 47 -2.91 -19.06 -15.66
CA GLY A 47 -4.01 -18.46 -16.43
C GLY A 47 -5.27 -18.13 -15.63
N ARG A 48 -5.30 -18.46 -14.33
CA ARG A 48 -6.49 -18.26 -13.47
C ARG A 48 -6.68 -16.82 -13.02
N GLY A 49 -5.60 -16.06 -12.92
CA GLY A 49 -5.58 -14.73 -12.31
C GLY A 49 -5.57 -14.79 -10.79
N VAL A 50 -5.58 -13.61 -10.16
CA VAL A 50 -5.58 -13.47 -8.70
C VAL A 50 -7.00 -13.51 -8.14
N GLN A 51 -7.13 -13.94 -6.87
CA GLN A 51 -8.39 -13.87 -6.12
C GLN A 51 -8.49 -12.57 -5.30
N TYR A 52 -7.34 -12.12 -4.79
CA TYR A 52 -7.20 -10.90 -3.98
C TYR A 52 -6.12 -10.03 -4.62
N ALA A 53 -6.40 -8.74 -4.75
CA ALA A 53 -5.44 -7.73 -5.15
C ALA A 53 -5.44 -6.60 -4.12
N LEU A 54 -4.24 -6.13 -3.77
CA LEU A 54 -4.03 -4.95 -2.96
C LEU A 54 -3.10 -4.01 -3.74
N ASP A 55 -3.63 -2.90 -4.23
CA ASP A 55 -2.81 -1.88 -4.90
C ASP A 55 -2.31 -0.86 -3.87
N CYS A 56 -1.05 -1.03 -3.44
CA CYS A 56 -0.40 -0.15 -2.47
C CYS A 56 -0.04 1.25 -3.02
N ILE A 57 -0.21 1.50 -4.32
CA ILE A 57 0.02 2.80 -4.96
C ILE A 57 -1.31 3.53 -5.16
N SER A 58 -2.30 2.84 -5.73
CA SER A 58 -3.66 3.35 -5.96
C SER A 58 -3.72 4.66 -6.76
N GLU A 59 -2.93 4.78 -7.83
CA GLU A 59 -2.82 6.00 -8.63
C GLU A 59 -2.92 5.70 -10.14
N GLY A 60 -3.76 6.46 -10.85
CA GLY A 60 -3.87 6.42 -12.30
C GLY A 60 -4.02 5.01 -12.86
N GLU A 61 -3.05 4.59 -13.69
CA GLU A 61 -3.08 3.31 -14.39
C GLU A 61 -2.85 2.08 -13.50
N THR A 62 -2.35 2.24 -12.26
CA THR A 62 -2.07 1.07 -11.40
C THR A 62 -3.35 0.27 -11.15
N ILE A 63 -4.48 0.98 -11.01
CA ILE A 63 -5.80 0.39 -10.81
C ILE A 63 -6.19 -0.52 -11.97
N GLY A 64 -6.01 -0.04 -13.21
CA GLY A 64 -6.33 -0.81 -14.41
C GLY A 64 -5.41 -2.03 -14.57
N LYS A 65 -4.11 -1.87 -14.25
CA LYS A 65 -3.14 -2.98 -14.34
C LYS A 65 -3.38 -4.06 -13.30
N PHE A 66 -3.62 -3.70 -12.04
CA PHE A 66 -4.00 -4.65 -11.01
C PHE A 66 -5.35 -5.30 -11.33
N HIS A 67 -6.32 -4.52 -11.83
CA HIS A 67 -7.60 -5.08 -12.28
C HIS A 67 -7.43 -6.13 -13.39
N ALA A 68 -6.52 -5.90 -14.34
CA ALA A 68 -6.25 -6.83 -15.42
C ALA A 68 -5.70 -8.19 -14.93
N THR A 69 -5.10 -8.25 -13.73
CA THR A 69 -4.66 -9.52 -13.13
C THR A 69 -5.81 -10.43 -12.67
N PHE A 70 -7.02 -9.88 -12.53
CA PHE A 70 -8.24 -10.69 -12.40
C PHE A 70 -8.58 -11.25 -13.79
N ALA A 71 -8.08 -12.44 -14.10
CA ALA A 71 -8.37 -13.14 -15.35
C ALA A 71 -9.82 -13.67 -15.38
N LYS A 72 -10.17 -14.34 -16.49
CA LYS A 72 -11.55 -14.79 -16.80
C LYS A 72 -12.18 -15.70 -15.73
N TYR A 73 -11.39 -16.37 -14.89
CA TYR A 73 -11.85 -17.43 -13.98
C TYR A 73 -12.14 -16.98 -12.55
N VAL A 74 -12.07 -15.69 -12.26
CA VAL A 74 -12.47 -15.17 -10.94
C VAL A 74 -13.99 -15.28 -10.86
N ARG A 75 -14.48 -16.27 -10.10
CA ARG A 75 -15.90 -16.66 -10.01
C ARG A 75 -16.75 -15.65 -9.22
N GLY A 76 -16.70 -14.37 -9.55
CA GLY A 76 -17.43 -13.32 -8.81
C GLY A 76 -16.86 -13.00 -7.42
N ASP A 77 -16.00 -13.86 -6.85
CA ASP A 77 -15.41 -13.71 -5.51
C ASP A 77 -14.16 -12.80 -5.48
N GLY A 78 -13.89 -12.03 -6.55
CA GLY A 78 -12.68 -11.20 -6.64
C GLY A 78 -12.70 -10.07 -5.60
N HIS A 79 -11.61 -9.87 -4.89
CA HIS A 79 -11.49 -8.77 -3.92
C HIS A 79 -10.33 -7.85 -4.30
N PHE A 80 -10.65 -6.57 -4.51
CA PHE A 80 -9.65 -5.58 -4.88
C PHE A 80 -9.66 -4.45 -3.84
N ALA A 81 -8.58 -4.30 -3.07
CA ALA A 81 -8.43 -3.24 -2.08
C ALA A 81 -7.44 -2.16 -2.57
N VAL A 82 -7.74 -0.91 -2.23
CA VAL A 82 -6.96 0.28 -2.61
C VAL A 82 -6.81 1.23 -1.41
N PHE A 83 -5.74 2.02 -1.39
CA PHE A 83 -5.46 3.02 -0.34
C PHE A 83 -5.92 4.43 -0.68
N ARG A 84 -6.25 4.71 -1.95
CA ARG A 84 -6.78 6.00 -2.38
C ARG A 84 -8.10 5.78 -3.11
N GLY A 85 -9.10 6.60 -2.81
CA GLY A 85 -10.34 6.66 -3.60
C GLY A 85 -10.10 7.33 -4.97
N PRO A 86 -11.08 7.24 -5.90
CA PRO A 86 -10.93 7.70 -7.29
C PRO A 86 -10.41 9.14 -7.45
N SER A 87 -10.94 10.08 -6.67
CA SER A 87 -10.51 11.50 -6.71
C SER A 87 -9.04 11.66 -6.28
N GLY A 88 -8.66 11.08 -5.13
CA GLY A 88 -7.30 11.17 -4.60
C GLY A 88 -6.25 10.38 -5.40
N GLY A 89 -6.66 9.27 -6.03
CA GLY A 89 -5.81 8.45 -6.89
C GLY A 89 -5.80 8.88 -8.36
N ARG A 90 -6.70 9.80 -8.77
CA ARG A 90 -6.86 10.24 -10.16
C ARG A 90 -7.11 9.08 -11.14
N TYR A 91 -8.04 8.19 -10.80
CA TYR A 91 -8.40 7.04 -11.64
C TYR A 91 -9.92 6.93 -11.83
N ARG A 92 -10.34 6.18 -12.85
CA ARG A 92 -11.75 5.84 -13.09
C ARG A 92 -12.02 4.41 -12.65
N ALA A 93 -13.10 4.21 -11.89
CA ALA A 93 -13.56 2.89 -11.48
C ALA A 93 -14.64 2.31 -12.41
N ASP A 94 -15.14 3.11 -13.35
CA ASP A 94 -16.21 2.73 -14.27
C ASP A 94 -15.81 1.52 -15.13
N GLY A 95 -16.68 0.51 -15.19
CA GLY A 95 -16.49 -0.66 -16.07
C GLY A 95 -15.49 -1.71 -15.56
N LEU A 96 -14.97 -1.57 -14.34
CA LEU A 96 -14.14 -2.60 -13.72
C LEU A 96 -15.00 -3.82 -13.31
N ARG A 97 -14.58 -5.01 -13.74
CA ARG A 97 -15.20 -6.30 -13.35
C ARG A 97 -15.20 -6.56 -11.84
N VAL A 98 -14.19 -6.03 -11.14
CA VAL A 98 -14.03 -6.14 -9.69
C VAL A 98 -13.81 -4.72 -9.20
N ASN A 99 -14.76 -4.19 -8.44
CA ASN A 99 -14.70 -2.81 -7.97
C ASN A 99 -13.65 -2.67 -6.86
N PRO A 100 -12.79 -1.63 -6.92
CA PRO A 100 -11.84 -1.35 -5.87
C PRO A 100 -12.57 -0.89 -4.60
N MET A 101 -12.24 -1.54 -3.49
CA MET A 101 -12.70 -1.25 -2.14
C MET A 101 -11.71 -0.26 -1.50
N TYR A 102 -12.19 0.95 -1.25
CA TYR A 102 -11.46 1.96 -0.50
C TYR A 102 -12.03 2.06 0.91
N GLY A 103 -11.18 1.89 1.92
CA GLY A 103 -11.52 2.13 3.33
C GLY A 103 -10.76 3.35 3.82
N ALA A 104 -11.48 4.40 4.25
CA ALA A 104 -10.85 5.56 4.86
C ALA A 104 -10.44 5.21 6.30
N VAL A 105 -9.18 5.48 6.67
CA VAL A 105 -8.66 5.18 8.03
C VAL A 105 -9.51 5.82 9.15
N TRP A 106 -10.12 6.97 8.87
CA TRP A 106 -10.95 7.71 9.80
C TRP A 106 -12.26 7.01 10.16
N GLU A 107 -12.75 6.09 9.32
CA GLU A 107 -14.01 5.38 9.56
C GLU A 107 -13.96 4.57 10.86
N GLY A 108 -12.78 4.03 11.22
CA GLY A 108 -12.56 3.31 12.47
C GLY A 108 -12.74 4.16 13.75
N LEU A 109 -12.82 5.49 13.63
CA LEU A 109 -13.18 6.37 14.74
C LEU A 109 -14.68 6.26 15.10
N GLY A 110 -15.52 5.85 14.14
CA GLY A 110 -16.97 5.70 14.26
C GLY A 110 -17.76 6.97 14.55
N VAL A 111 -17.11 8.13 14.44
CA VAL A 111 -17.75 9.45 14.47
C VAL A 111 -17.86 9.99 13.05
N GLU A 112 -18.69 11.01 12.88
CA GLU A 112 -18.74 11.75 11.62
C GLU A 112 -17.39 12.47 11.40
N VAL A 113 -16.90 12.44 10.16
CA VAL A 113 -15.63 13.05 9.79
C VAL A 113 -15.77 13.79 8.47
N GLU A 114 -15.43 15.07 8.49
CA GLU A 114 -15.24 15.86 7.27
C GLU A 114 -13.80 15.71 6.76
N TYR A 115 -13.65 15.33 5.51
CA TYR A 115 -12.34 15.15 4.88
C TYR A 115 -12.40 15.48 3.39
N ASN A 116 -11.52 16.37 2.93
CA ASN A 116 -11.44 16.81 1.52
C ASN A 116 -12.79 17.21 0.91
N GLY A 117 -13.62 17.96 1.66
CA GLY A 117 -14.93 18.44 1.19
C GLY A 117 -15.99 17.36 1.09
N SER A 118 -15.77 16.17 1.65
CA SER A 118 -16.75 15.10 1.78
C SER A 118 -16.99 14.77 3.25
N THR A 119 -18.22 14.41 3.59
CA THR A 119 -18.59 13.99 4.95
C THR A 119 -18.75 12.47 4.98
N MET A 120 -17.99 11.82 5.85
CA MET A 120 -18.14 10.40 6.19
C MET A 120 -19.05 10.31 7.42
N PRO A 121 -20.16 9.56 7.36
CA PRO A 121 -21.09 9.46 8.48
C PRO A 121 -20.47 8.66 9.63
N ALA A 122 -21.00 8.87 10.84
CA ALA A 122 -20.68 8.04 11.99
C ALA A 122 -20.97 6.55 11.71
N ASN A 123 -20.02 5.68 12.05
CA ASN A 123 -20.15 4.23 11.86
C ASN A 123 -19.75 3.48 13.15
N PRO A 124 -20.71 3.25 14.07
CA PRO A 124 -20.44 2.54 15.32
C PRO A 124 -19.91 1.12 15.12
N ALA A 125 -20.31 0.44 14.04
CA ALA A 125 -19.84 -0.91 13.72
C ALA A 125 -18.35 -0.91 13.32
N ALA A 126 -17.92 0.07 12.52
CA ALA A 126 -16.52 0.24 12.18
C ALA A 126 -15.67 0.57 13.42
N ARG A 127 -16.18 1.37 14.36
CA ARG A 127 -15.51 1.64 15.64
C ARG A 127 -15.33 0.39 16.49
N ALA A 128 -16.37 -0.43 16.60
CA ALA A 128 -16.31 -1.69 17.32
C ALA A 128 -15.29 -2.64 16.69
N PHE A 129 -15.29 -2.76 15.35
CA PHE A 129 -14.31 -3.54 14.61
C PHE A 129 -12.88 -3.02 14.83
N ALA A 130 -12.65 -1.71 14.70
CA ALA A 130 -11.33 -1.12 14.90
C ALA A 130 -10.81 -1.35 16.32
N ALA A 131 -11.66 -1.22 17.34
CA ALA A 131 -11.30 -1.52 18.73
C ALA A 131 -10.81 -2.96 18.88
N ALA A 132 -11.64 -3.91 18.44
CA ALA A 132 -11.34 -5.34 18.52
C ALA A 132 -10.09 -5.70 17.70
N PHE A 133 -9.87 -5.05 16.55
CA PHE A 133 -8.68 -5.25 15.74
C PHE A 133 -7.40 -4.77 16.45
N PHE A 134 -7.41 -3.61 17.10
CA PHE A 134 -6.23 -3.15 17.86
C PHE A 134 -5.99 -3.94 19.14
N ASP A 135 -7.06 -4.40 19.81
CA ASP A 135 -6.96 -5.33 20.93
C ASP A 135 -6.31 -6.64 20.48
N TYR A 136 -6.76 -7.17 19.35
CA TYR A 136 -6.18 -8.36 18.73
C TYR A 136 -4.70 -8.17 18.35
N LEU A 137 -4.33 -7.04 17.74
CA LEU A 137 -2.93 -6.74 17.44
C LEU A 137 -2.05 -6.65 18.70
N SER A 138 -2.66 -6.34 19.85
CA SER A 138 -1.98 -6.23 21.15
C SER A 138 -1.98 -7.53 21.96
N SER A 139 -2.74 -8.56 21.56
CA SER A 139 -3.00 -9.76 22.37
C SER A 139 -1.85 -10.78 22.41
N ASN A 140 -0.75 -10.55 21.69
CA ASN A 140 0.34 -11.52 21.47
C ASN A 140 -0.09 -12.85 20.78
N GLU A 141 -1.35 -13.00 20.35
CA GLU A 141 -1.88 -14.20 19.68
C GLU A 141 -1.50 -14.28 18.19
N TRP A 142 -1.02 -13.18 17.62
CA TRP A 142 -0.54 -13.08 16.24
C TRP A 142 1.00 -13.10 16.20
N PRO A 143 1.64 -13.63 15.14
CA PRO A 143 3.07 -13.50 14.95
C PRO A 143 3.52 -12.05 15.13
N LYS A 144 4.52 -11.82 15.99
CA LYS A 144 4.99 -10.47 16.33
C LYS A 144 5.28 -9.67 15.06
N LEU A 145 4.49 -8.62 14.82
CA LEU A 145 4.70 -7.74 13.68
C LEU A 145 6.10 -7.13 13.76
N GLN A 146 6.83 -7.22 12.66
CA GLN A 146 8.13 -6.58 12.55
C GLN A 146 7.93 -5.14 12.05
N PRO A 147 8.58 -4.14 12.67
CA PRO A 147 8.51 -2.78 12.17
C PRO A 147 9.20 -2.68 10.81
N ASN A 148 8.74 -1.74 9.98
CA ASN A 148 9.48 -1.36 8.79
C ASN A 148 10.89 -0.88 9.15
N PRO A 149 11.89 -1.05 8.26
CA PRO A 149 13.21 -0.47 8.42
C PRO A 149 13.14 1.03 8.76
N ILE A 150 14.05 1.48 9.61
CA ILE A 150 14.10 2.88 10.01
C ILE A 150 15.22 3.58 9.25
N ARG A 151 14.90 4.76 8.71
CA ARG A 151 15.91 5.76 8.34
C ARG A 151 15.93 6.82 9.43
N LEU A 152 17.01 6.83 10.19
CA LEU A 152 17.26 7.90 11.15
C LEU A 152 17.66 9.15 10.36
N MET A 153 16.83 10.18 10.44
CA MET A 153 17.04 11.47 9.79
C MET A 153 17.92 12.36 10.68
N PRO A 154 18.77 13.23 10.10
CA PRO A 154 19.55 14.18 10.88
C PRO A 154 18.66 15.25 11.53
N GLY A 155 19.09 15.74 12.69
CA GLY A 155 18.36 16.72 13.49
C GLY A 155 17.17 16.13 14.25
N GLY A 156 16.35 17.03 14.81
CA GLY A 156 15.15 16.72 15.55
C GLY A 156 13.87 17.11 14.81
N LEU A 157 12.85 17.50 15.57
CA LEU A 157 11.54 17.85 15.02
C LEU A 157 11.58 19.02 14.03
N GLU A 158 12.56 19.91 14.16
CA GLU A 158 12.79 21.04 13.25
C GLU A 158 13.10 20.60 11.82
N ARG A 159 13.53 19.34 11.62
CA ARG A 159 13.83 18.78 10.30
C ARG A 159 12.67 18.02 9.68
N VAL A 160 11.58 17.76 10.40
CA VAL A 160 10.41 17.02 9.89
C VAL A 160 9.82 17.67 8.65
N VAL A 161 9.65 18.99 8.65
CA VAL A 161 9.11 19.72 7.49
C VAL A 161 10.14 19.82 6.35
N PRO A 162 11.33 20.41 6.54
CA PRO A 162 12.27 20.65 5.43
C PRO A 162 12.89 19.38 4.83
N ASP A 163 12.92 18.26 5.55
CA ASP A 163 13.44 16.98 5.04
C ASP A 163 12.32 15.94 4.86
N GLY A 164 11.54 15.69 5.91
CA GLY A 164 10.54 14.62 5.91
C GLY A 164 9.38 14.85 4.96
N PHE A 165 8.76 16.04 5.00
CA PHE A 165 7.66 16.38 4.11
C PHE A 165 8.14 16.60 2.67
N GLU A 166 9.36 17.09 2.49
CA GLU A 166 9.99 17.20 1.17
C GLU A 166 10.15 15.83 0.50
N LEU A 167 10.63 14.83 1.24
CA LEU A 167 10.74 13.44 0.77
C LEU A 167 9.39 12.77 0.50
N LEU A 168 8.41 13.02 1.36
CA LEU A 168 7.06 12.49 1.16
C LEU A 168 6.35 13.15 -0.01
N GLY A 169 6.66 14.41 -0.29
CA GLY A 169 6.08 15.20 -1.36
C GLY A 169 4.58 15.44 -1.21
N LYS A 170 4.09 16.43 -1.95
CA LYS A 170 2.65 16.70 -2.11
C LYS A 170 2.01 15.97 -3.29
N ASP A 171 2.85 15.41 -4.16
CA ASP A 171 2.45 14.80 -5.42
C ASP A 171 2.20 13.29 -5.27
N GLN A 172 1.72 12.70 -6.36
CA GLN A 172 1.57 11.26 -6.54
C GLN A 172 2.87 10.52 -6.19
N VAL A 173 2.76 9.31 -5.61
CA VAL A 173 3.92 8.48 -5.25
C VAL A 173 4.85 8.28 -6.45
N SER A 174 4.26 8.11 -7.63
CA SER A 174 4.97 8.00 -8.91
C SER A 174 5.79 9.23 -9.29
N ALA A 175 5.46 10.41 -8.78
CA ALA A 175 6.10 11.69 -9.10
C ALA A 175 7.14 12.16 -8.06
N ARG A 176 7.17 11.57 -6.86
CA ARG A 176 8.01 12.03 -5.72
C ARG A 176 9.51 12.06 -6.00
N SER A 177 10.01 11.13 -6.81
CA SER A 177 11.46 11.03 -7.07
C SER A 177 12.03 12.16 -7.94
N ALA A 178 11.19 13.00 -8.54
CA ALA A 178 11.60 14.08 -9.43
C ALA A 178 11.68 15.47 -8.75
N SER A 179 11.22 15.63 -7.50
CA SER A 179 10.72 16.93 -7.05
C SER A 179 11.66 17.81 -6.23
N HIS A 180 12.65 17.28 -5.50
CA HIS A 180 13.38 18.11 -4.53
C HIS A 180 14.78 18.56 -4.96
N GLY A 181 15.41 17.90 -5.94
CA GLY A 181 16.73 18.30 -6.47
C GLY A 181 17.89 18.26 -5.48
N ARG A 182 17.70 17.64 -4.31
CA ARG A 182 18.73 17.52 -3.26
C ARG A 182 19.46 16.19 -3.32
N SER A 183 20.74 16.18 -2.97
CA SER A 183 21.65 15.05 -3.20
C SER A 183 22.21 14.42 -1.93
N GLU A 184 21.81 14.88 -0.75
CA GLU A 184 22.27 14.29 0.52
C GLU A 184 21.74 12.87 0.69
N ASP A 185 22.55 11.99 1.31
CA ASP A 185 22.22 10.56 1.42
C ASP A 185 20.88 10.28 2.12
N TRP A 186 20.55 11.06 3.16
CA TRP A 186 19.28 10.95 3.88
C TRP A 186 18.08 11.45 3.06
N MET A 187 18.34 12.22 2.00
CA MET A 187 17.34 12.75 1.05
C MET A 187 17.12 11.82 -0.17
N ARG A 188 17.69 10.61 -0.20
CA ARG A 188 17.34 9.63 -1.24
C ARG A 188 15.86 9.22 -1.16
N PRO A 189 15.24 8.74 -2.26
CA PRO A 189 13.86 8.26 -2.24
C PRO A 189 13.59 7.22 -1.13
N ILE A 190 12.40 7.30 -0.53
CA ILE A 190 11.96 6.37 0.52
C ILE A 190 11.58 5.03 -0.13
N SER A 191 12.11 3.92 0.40
CA SER A 191 11.80 2.57 -0.08
C SER A 191 11.49 1.64 1.09
N GLY A 192 10.23 1.66 1.55
CA GLY A 192 9.76 0.81 2.66
C GLY A 192 10.26 1.24 4.04
N GLU A 193 10.94 2.38 4.14
CA GLU A 193 11.50 2.89 5.38
C GLU A 193 10.53 3.84 6.11
N LYS A 194 10.57 3.82 7.45
CA LYS A 194 10.00 4.89 8.28
C LYS A 194 11.07 5.96 8.52
N LEU A 195 10.75 7.22 8.24
CA LEU A 195 11.59 8.36 8.62
C LEU A 195 11.42 8.62 10.12
N VAL A 196 12.52 8.64 10.86
CA VAL A 196 12.53 8.85 12.32
C VAL A 196 13.47 9.99 12.65
N TYR A 197 13.04 10.89 13.52
CA TYR A 197 13.83 11.99 14.06
C TYR A 197 14.03 11.73 15.55
N ALA A 198 15.24 11.96 16.05
CA ALA A 198 15.50 11.89 17.47
C ALA A 198 14.96 13.17 18.13
N LEU A 199 14.21 13.02 19.21
CA LEU A 199 14.05 14.13 20.14
C LEU A 199 15.39 14.23 20.87
N GLU A 200 16.03 15.40 20.87
CA GLU A 200 17.26 15.61 21.63
C GLU A 200 17.09 15.05 23.05
N VAL A 201 18.07 14.26 23.51
CA VAL A 201 18.19 13.81 24.90
C VAL A 201 19.22 14.68 25.59
#